data_AF-A0AAU0QKZ6-F1
#
_entry.id   AF-A0AAU0QKZ6-F1
#
_cell.length_a   1.000
_cell.length_b   1.000
_cell.length_c   1.000
_cell.angle_alpha   90.00
_cell.angle_beta   90.00
_cell.angle_gamma   90.00
#
_symmetry.space_group_name_H-M   'P 1'
#
loop_
_entity.id
_entity.type
_entity.pdbx_description
1 polymer ?
#
loop_
_entity_poly.entity_id
_entity_poly.type
_entity_poly.pdbx_seq_one_letter_code
_entity_poly.pdbx_strand_id
1 'polypeptide(L)'
;ILKSCFFHKDHGKWESIIDYISSVEIKEKCDGDKETNGIIIGYINRSRRVTYFFWSLAFFSNFSIFTEPYQKNQINVNGTNEYVHMFNGYVPYSQEPPGYYFSMFIQTVLGNIVSAYVVGWDTLVCTIMIFFNGQLKIMRLLCANIIDTENDNKSHYNIIECHRFYVTLVKKQKLFNSLISPAMFVYLIVISVNLGVCIIQIVQ
;
A
#
# COMPACT_ATOMS: atom_id res chain seq x y z
N ILE A 1 2.64 13.00 -3.05
CA ILE A 1 2.81 13.71 -4.35
C ILE A 1 3.37 12.78 -5.42
N LEU A 2 4.62 12.31 -5.33
CA LEU A 2 5.21 11.40 -6.35
C LEU A 2 4.36 10.14 -6.61
N LYS A 3 3.99 9.41 -5.56
CA LYS A 3 3.09 8.23 -5.66
C LYS A 3 1.77 8.59 -6.35
N SER A 4 1.22 9.77 -6.06
CA SER A 4 -0.03 10.28 -6.64
C SER A 4 0.09 10.58 -8.13
N CYS A 5 1.19 11.20 -8.55
CA CYS A 5 1.44 11.47 -9.96
C CYS A 5 1.64 10.17 -10.77
N PHE A 6 2.39 9.19 -10.22
CA PHE A 6 2.57 7.89 -10.88
C PHE A 6 1.25 7.10 -10.96
N PHE A 7 0.45 7.12 -9.88
CA PHE A 7 -0.84 6.45 -9.88
C PHE A 7 -1.80 7.07 -10.91
N HIS A 8 -1.86 8.41 -10.98
CA HIS A 8 -2.70 9.09 -11.95
C HIS A 8 -2.25 8.86 -13.40
N LYS A 9 -0.94 8.90 -13.66
CA LYS A 9 -0.36 8.70 -15.00
C LYS A 9 -0.74 7.34 -15.60
N ASP A 10 -0.72 6.28 -14.79
CA ASP A 10 -0.98 4.91 -15.24
C ASP A 10 -2.33 4.36 -14.73
N HIS A 11 -3.30 5.24 -14.45
CA HIS A 11 -4.59 4.88 -13.85
C HIS A 11 -5.30 3.72 -14.58
N GLY A 12 -5.40 3.76 -15.91
CA GLY A 12 -6.07 2.70 -16.67
C GLY A 12 -5.39 1.34 -16.57
N LYS A 13 -4.08 1.29 -16.33
CA LYS A 13 -3.36 0.02 -16.08
C LYS A 13 -3.61 -0.49 -14.66
N TRP A 14 -3.69 0.42 -13.68
CA TRP A 14 -4.08 0.09 -12.31
C TRP A 14 -5.49 -0.50 -12.26
N GLU A 15 -6.44 0.14 -12.92
CA GLU A 15 -7.82 -0.34 -13.08
C GLU A 15 -7.85 -1.76 -13.68
N SER A 16 -7.14 -1.98 -14.79
CA SER A 16 -7.06 -3.32 -15.44
C SER A 16 -6.48 -4.43 -14.55
N ILE A 17 -5.62 -4.09 -13.57
CA ILE A 17 -5.11 -5.06 -12.59
C ILE A 17 -6.16 -5.32 -11.52
N ILE A 18 -6.78 -4.27 -10.99
CA ILE A 18 -7.79 -4.37 -9.93
C ILE A 18 -9.00 -5.15 -10.44
N ASP A 19 -9.47 -4.85 -11.65
CA ASP A 19 -10.57 -5.58 -12.31
C ASP A 19 -10.22 -7.05 -12.52
N TYR A 20 -8.97 -7.33 -12.94
CA TYR A 20 -8.51 -8.70 -13.10
C TYR A 20 -8.55 -9.45 -11.76
N ILE A 21 -7.99 -8.87 -10.70
CA ILE A 21 -8.00 -9.46 -9.36
C ILE A 21 -9.44 -9.73 -8.91
N SER A 22 -10.31 -8.73 -9.01
CA SER A 22 -11.71 -8.85 -8.61
C SER A 22 -12.43 -9.95 -9.40
N SER A 23 -12.23 -9.99 -10.72
CA SER A 23 -12.83 -11.01 -11.58
C SER A 23 -12.36 -12.43 -11.25
N VAL A 24 -11.08 -12.59 -10.88
CA VAL A 24 -10.52 -13.90 -10.48
C VAL A 24 -11.11 -14.32 -9.15
N GLU A 25 -11.09 -13.45 -8.14
CA GLU A 25 -11.63 -13.79 -6.81
C GLU A 25 -13.12 -14.12 -6.84
N ILE A 26 -13.90 -13.44 -7.69
CA ILE A 26 -15.33 -13.75 -7.86
C ILE A 26 -15.49 -15.14 -8.50
N LYS A 27 -14.76 -15.43 -9.59
CA LYS A 27 -14.84 -16.73 -10.26
C LYS A 27 -14.44 -17.87 -9.34
N GLU A 28 -13.31 -17.74 -8.66
CA GLU A 28 -12.82 -18.80 -7.77
C GLU A 28 -13.75 -19.02 -6.57
N LYS A 29 -14.47 -17.99 -6.10
CA LYS A 29 -15.53 -18.14 -5.10
C LYS A 29 -16.77 -18.85 -5.64
N CYS A 30 -17.12 -18.64 -6.91
CA CYS A 30 -18.24 -19.30 -7.55
C CYS A 30 -17.96 -20.79 -7.85
N ASP A 31 -16.72 -21.14 -8.21
CA ASP A 31 -16.33 -22.52 -8.55
C ASP A 31 -16.39 -23.48 -7.34
N GLY A 32 -16.23 -22.97 -6.12
CA GLY A 32 -16.57 -23.71 -4.89
C GLY A 32 -15.62 -24.86 -4.53
N ASP A 33 -14.45 -24.98 -5.17
CA ASP A 33 -13.46 -26.00 -4.83
C ASP A 33 -12.89 -25.78 -3.42
N LYS A 34 -12.97 -26.81 -2.57
CA LYS A 34 -12.63 -26.72 -1.14
C LYS A 34 -11.15 -26.45 -0.91
N GLU A 35 -10.27 -27.06 -1.71
CA GLU A 35 -8.82 -26.87 -1.54
C GLU A 35 -8.39 -25.47 -1.98
N THR A 36 -8.86 -25.04 -3.15
CA THR A 36 -8.63 -23.69 -3.68
C THR A 36 -9.21 -22.62 -2.74
N ASN A 37 -10.42 -22.82 -2.20
CA ASN A 37 -11.04 -21.88 -1.27
C ASN A 37 -10.26 -21.73 0.05
N GLY A 38 -9.61 -22.81 0.53
CA GLY A 38 -8.71 -22.75 1.68
C GLY A 38 -7.52 -21.81 1.44
N ILE A 39 -6.92 -21.87 0.25
CA ILE A 39 -5.82 -20.98 -0.15
C ILE A 39 -6.32 -19.52 -0.24
N ILE A 40 -7.51 -19.32 -0.80
CA ILE A 40 -8.14 -17.99 -0.97
C ILE A 40 -8.38 -17.31 0.36
N ILE A 41 -9.08 -17.98 1.26
CA ILE A 41 -9.33 -17.48 2.62
C ILE A 41 -8.00 -17.19 3.33
N GLY A 42 -6.99 -18.05 3.14
CA GLY A 42 -5.67 -17.87 3.70
C GLY A 42 -4.99 -16.57 3.28
N TYR A 43 -4.92 -16.27 1.98
CA TYR A 43 -4.27 -15.05 1.52
C TYR A 43 -5.12 -13.79 1.78
N ILE A 44 -6.46 -13.87 1.76
CA ILE A 44 -7.36 -12.76 2.11
C ILE A 44 -7.16 -12.37 3.58
N ASN A 45 -7.13 -13.35 4.48
CA ASN A 45 -6.90 -13.10 5.91
C ASN A 45 -5.51 -12.50 6.16
N ARG A 46 -4.49 -12.96 5.42
CA ARG A 46 -3.16 -12.37 5.46
C ARG A 46 -3.17 -10.91 4.99
N SER A 47 -3.81 -10.61 3.86
CA SER A 47 -3.94 -9.24 3.34
C SER A 47 -4.66 -8.33 4.33
N ARG A 48 -5.78 -8.77 4.93
CA ARG A 48 -6.50 -8.01 5.97
C ARG A 48 -5.63 -7.72 7.18
N ARG A 49 -4.92 -8.73 7.70
CA ARG A 49 -4.02 -8.56 8.86
C ARG A 49 -2.91 -7.56 8.58
N VAL A 50 -2.27 -7.67 7.42
CA VAL A 50 -1.22 -6.71 7.01
C VAL A 50 -1.81 -5.31 6.88
N THR A 51 -2.94 -5.17 6.21
CA THR A 51 -3.60 -3.86 6.03
C THR A 51 -3.93 -3.22 7.37
N TYR A 52 -4.61 -3.92 8.29
CA TYR A 52 -4.95 -3.38 9.61
C TYR A 52 -3.72 -3.04 10.44
N PHE A 53 -2.66 -3.86 10.36
CA PHE A 53 -1.41 -3.59 11.06
C PHE A 53 -0.74 -2.30 10.54
N PHE A 54 -0.65 -2.13 9.23
CA PHE A 54 -0.09 -0.92 8.62
C PHE A 54 -0.92 0.33 8.93
N TRP A 55 -2.25 0.24 8.86
CA TRP A 55 -3.14 1.34 9.20
C TRP A 55 -3.07 1.71 10.69
N SER A 56 -2.94 0.73 11.58
CA SER A 56 -2.73 0.97 13.01
C SER A 56 -1.41 1.71 13.26
N LEU A 57 -0.31 1.24 12.69
CA LEU A 57 0.99 1.90 12.80
C LEU A 57 0.96 3.34 12.26
N ALA A 58 0.32 3.54 11.11
CA ALA A 58 0.14 4.86 10.53
C ALA A 58 -0.67 5.78 11.45
N PHE A 59 -1.76 5.27 12.05
CA PHE A 59 -2.59 6.04 12.96
C PHE A 59 -1.81 6.46 14.22
N PHE A 60 -1.09 5.51 14.85
CA PHE A 60 -0.25 5.82 16.02
C PHE A 60 0.86 6.82 15.69
N SER A 61 1.53 6.67 14.55
CA SER A 61 2.58 7.58 14.12
C SER A 61 2.06 8.99 13.85
N ASN A 62 0.94 9.12 13.12
CA ASN A 62 0.30 10.42 12.89
C ASN A 62 -0.15 11.06 14.21
N PHE A 63 -0.77 10.29 15.11
CA PHE A 63 -1.18 10.80 16.40
C PHE A 63 0.01 11.34 17.21
N SER A 64 1.14 10.62 17.22
CA SER A 64 2.36 11.07 17.92
C SER A 64 2.91 12.37 17.33
N ILE A 65 3.07 12.43 16.01
CA ILE A 65 3.66 13.59 15.31
C ILE A 65 2.76 14.82 15.47
N PHE A 66 1.45 14.64 15.31
CA PHE A 66 0.53 15.77 15.37
C PHE A 66 0.28 16.25 16.79
N THR A 67 0.36 15.40 17.82
CA THR A 67 0.12 15.81 19.23
C THR A 67 1.30 16.58 19.84
N GLU A 68 2.53 16.27 19.45
CA GLU A 68 3.75 16.89 19.98
C GLU A 68 3.75 18.45 19.97
N PRO A 69 3.43 19.14 18.87
CA PRO A 69 3.39 20.60 18.85
C PRO A 69 2.29 21.15 19.76
N TYR A 70 1.13 20.51 19.87
CA TYR A 70 0.08 20.98 20.78
C TYR A 70 0.52 20.92 22.25
N GLN A 71 1.25 19.86 22.64
CA GLN A 71 1.78 19.73 24.00
C GLN A 71 2.85 20.79 24.31
N LYS A 72 3.80 21.02 23.39
CA LYS A 72 4.85 22.04 23.57
C LYS A 72 4.29 23.45 23.73
N ASN A 73 3.21 23.79 23.02
CA ASN A 73 2.57 25.10 23.12
C ASN A 73 1.69 25.28 24.38
N GLN A 74 1.28 24.20 25.06
CA GLN A 74 0.59 24.29 26.35
C GLN A 74 1.55 24.54 27.53
N ILE A 75 2.84 24.26 27.37
CA ILE A 75 3.86 24.45 28.41
C ILE A 75 4.47 25.88 28.33
N ASN A 76 4.40 26.52 27.15
CA ASN A 76 4.93 27.87 26.88
C ASN A 76 4.05 29.02 27.44
N VAL A 77 3.46 28.84 28.62
CA VAL A 77 2.61 29.85 29.29
C VAL A 77 3.45 30.93 30.02
N ASN A 78 4.78 30.79 30.05
CA ASN A 78 5.70 31.67 30.78
C ASN A 78 6.17 32.94 30.01
N GLY A 79 5.42 33.41 29.01
CA GLY A 79 5.58 34.77 28.48
C GLY A 79 6.66 34.96 27.40
N THR A 80 7.06 33.91 26.69
CA THR A 80 7.88 34.02 25.46
C THR A 80 6.99 33.74 24.24
N ASN A 81 6.91 34.71 23.31
CA ASN A 81 6.05 34.68 22.11
C ASN A 81 6.44 33.64 21.04
N GLU A 82 7.21 32.60 21.39
CA GLU A 82 7.65 31.59 20.42
C GLU A 82 6.65 30.42 20.41
N TYR A 83 5.66 30.52 19.53
CA TYR A 83 4.78 29.40 19.21
C TYR A 83 5.52 28.41 18.29
N VAL A 84 5.58 27.14 18.69
CA VAL A 84 6.20 26.10 17.87
C VAL A 84 5.21 25.74 16.75
N HIS A 85 5.58 26.05 15.51
CA HIS A 85 4.80 25.66 14.34
C HIS A 85 5.03 24.18 13.99
N MET A 86 3.97 23.51 13.52
CA MET A 86 4.05 22.12 13.07
C MET A 86 4.89 21.97 11.79
N PHE A 87 4.76 22.92 10.85
CA PHE A 87 5.64 23.06 9.70
C PHE A 87 6.10 24.51 9.54
N ASN A 88 7.40 24.70 9.29
CA ASN A 88 7.97 25.99 8.90
C ASN A 88 7.63 26.27 7.43
N GLY A 89 6.43 26.76 7.17
CA GLY A 89 5.95 27.13 5.84
C GLY A 89 5.24 28.47 5.86
N TYR A 90 5.19 29.14 4.71
CA TYR A 90 4.38 30.36 4.57
C TYR A 90 2.91 30.01 4.71
N VAL A 91 2.21 30.70 5.61
CA VAL A 91 0.78 30.57 5.80
C VAL A 91 0.17 31.97 5.73
N PRO A 92 -0.94 32.19 5.01
CA PRO A 92 -1.57 33.50 4.89
C PRO A 92 -2.31 33.96 6.17
N TYR A 93 -2.11 33.28 7.30
CA TYR A 93 -2.77 33.57 8.58
C TYR A 93 -1.78 34.18 9.56
N SER A 94 -2.28 35.04 10.46
CA SER A 94 -1.46 35.62 11.53
C SER A 94 -0.80 34.52 12.37
N GLN A 95 0.45 34.73 12.74
CA GLN A 95 1.20 33.84 13.63
C GLN A 95 0.74 33.94 15.09
N GLU A 96 -0.11 34.91 15.39
CA GLU A 96 -0.75 35.08 16.70
C GLU A 96 -2.13 34.39 16.75
N PRO A 97 -2.59 33.96 17.94
CA PRO A 97 -3.95 33.48 18.13
C PRO A 97 -4.98 34.57 17.72
N PRO A 98 -6.09 34.22 17.03
CA PRO A 98 -6.59 32.88 16.71
C PRO A 98 -6.07 32.29 15.39
N GLY A 99 -5.37 33.07 14.56
CA GLY A 99 -4.88 32.65 13.23
C GLY A 99 -3.93 31.46 13.30
N TYR A 100 -3.10 31.40 14.35
CA TYR A 100 -2.21 30.30 14.67
C TYR A 100 -2.93 28.93 14.78
N TYR A 101 -4.02 28.87 15.55
CA TYR A 101 -4.77 27.62 15.76
C TYR A 101 -5.45 27.16 14.47
N PHE A 102 -5.93 28.10 13.66
CA PHE A 102 -6.52 27.79 12.37
C PHE A 102 -5.48 27.20 11.40
N SER A 103 -4.27 27.79 11.36
CA SER A 103 -3.14 27.25 10.60
C SER A 103 -2.76 25.84 11.04
N MET A 104 -2.60 25.60 12.34
CA MET A 104 -2.28 24.29 12.92
C MET A 104 -3.34 23.23 12.57
N PHE A 105 -4.61 23.60 12.65
CA PHE A 105 -5.71 22.70 12.29
C PHE A 105 -5.67 22.31 10.80
N ILE A 106 -5.49 23.28 9.90
CA ILE A 106 -5.35 23.03 8.46
C ILE A 106 -4.15 22.12 8.17
N GLN A 107 -3.00 22.40 8.76
CA GLN A 107 -1.79 21.60 8.57
C GLN A 107 -1.98 20.16 9.08
N THR A 108 -2.67 19.98 10.20
CA THR A 108 -3.01 18.65 10.73
C THR A 108 -3.92 17.89 9.77
N VAL A 109 -4.98 18.52 9.25
CA VAL A 109 -5.90 17.89 8.30
C VAL A 109 -5.17 17.49 7.01
N LEU A 110 -4.40 18.42 6.43
CA LEU A 110 -3.62 18.15 5.22
C LEU A 110 -2.58 17.06 5.43
N GLY A 111 -1.89 17.07 6.57
CA GLY A 111 -0.91 16.05 6.94
C GLY A 111 -1.54 14.66 7.04
N ASN A 112 -2.70 14.54 7.69
CA ASN A 112 -3.45 13.28 7.77
C ASN A 112 -3.88 12.77 6.39
N ILE A 113 -4.37 13.65 5.51
CA ILE A 113 -4.76 13.28 4.13
C ILE A 113 -3.56 12.75 3.35
N VAL A 114 -2.42 13.45 3.41
CA VAL A 114 -1.20 13.03 2.72
C VAL A 114 -0.70 11.70 3.27
N SER A 115 -0.70 11.52 4.60
CA SER A 115 -0.28 10.26 5.20
C SER A 115 -1.21 9.11 4.83
N ALA A 116 -2.53 9.31 4.87
CA ALA A 116 -3.51 8.29 4.51
C ALA A 116 -3.33 7.86 3.04
N TYR A 117 -3.03 8.81 2.14
CA TYR A 117 -2.75 8.50 0.75
C TYR A 117 -1.51 7.61 0.58
N VAL A 118 -0.41 7.94 1.27
CA VAL A 118 0.85 7.18 1.19
C VAL A 118 0.63 5.74 1.70
N VAL A 119 -0.02 5.60 2.85
CA VAL A 119 -0.32 4.30 3.47
C VAL A 119 -1.30 3.49 2.63
N GLY A 120 -2.31 4.15 2.04
CA GLY A 120 -3.24 3.52 1.11
C GLY A 120 -2.54 2.94 -0.12
N TRP A 121 -1.60 3.68 -0.72
CA TRP A 121 -0.83 3.18 -1.86
C TRP A 121 0.07 1.99 -1.48
N ASP A 122 0.78 2.06 -0.35
CA ASP A 122 1.64 0.96 0.11
C ASP A 122 0.84 -0.31 0.42
N THR A 123 -0.30 -0.16 1.10
CA THR A 123 -1.18 -1.29 1.42
C THR A 123 -1.84 -1.90 0.18
N LEU A 124 -2.16 -1.10 -0.85
CA LEU A 124 -2.63 -1.59 -2.15
C LEU A 124 -1.56 -2.46 -2.83
N VAL A 125 -0.33 -1.96 -2.93
CA VAL A 125 0.80 -2.70 -3.53
C VAL A 125 1.05 -4.00 -2.79
N CYS A 126 1.12 -3.97 -1.45
CA CYS A 126 1.31 -5.16 -0.64
C CYS A 126 0.17 -6.17 -0.82
N THR A 127 -1.08 -5.72 -0.91
CA THR A 127 -2.24 -6.59 -1.12
C THR A 127 -2.18 -7.31 -2.46
N ILE A 128 -1.81 -6.60 -3.53
CA ILE A 128 -1.67 -7.21 -4.86
C ILE A 128 -0.52 -8.24 -4.88
N MET A 129 0.60 -7.96 -4.19
CA MET A 129 1.68 -8.95 -4.03
C MET A 129 1.23 -10.20 -3.27
N ILE A 130 0.43 -10.04 -2.21
CA ILE A 130 -0.14 -11.16 -1.43
C ILE A 130 -1.09 -11.98 -2.32
N PHE A 131 -1.91 -11.31 -3.14
CA PHE A 131 -2.78 -11.97 -4.12
C PHE A 131 -1.97 -12.82 -5.10
N PHE A 132 -0.93 -12.26 -5.75
CA PHE A 132 -0.10 -13.03 -6.68
C PHE A 132 0.57 -14.24 -6.01
N ASN A 133 1.02 -14.10 -4.76
CA ASN A 133 1.55 -15.23 -3.98
C ASN A 133 0.47 -16.30 -3.73
N GLY A 134 -0.77 -15.89 -3.42
CA GLY A 134 -1.91 -16.80 -3.31
C GLY A 134 -2.17 -17.57 -4.61
N GLN A 135 -2.24 -16.86 -5.73
CA GLN A 135 -2.47 -17.42 -7.06
C GLN A 135 -1.36 -18.39 -7.50
N LEU A 136 -0.09 -18.12 -7.13
CA LEU A 136 1.01 -19.07 -7.37
C LEU A 136 0.85 -20.37 -6.56
N LYS A 137 0.22 -20.33 -5.37
CA LYS A 137 -0.09 -21.55 -4.61
C LYS A 137 -1.20 -22.36 -5.27
N ILE A 138 -2.23 -21.68 -5.79
CA ILE A 138 -3.30 -22.34 -6.57
C ILE A 138 -2.69 -22.99 -7.81
N MET A 139 -1.82 -22.28 -8.53
CA MET A 139 -1.09 -22.86 -9.67
C MET A 139 -0.31 -24.11 -9.30
N ARG A 140 0.39 -24.10 -8.16
CA ARG A 140 1.13 -25.26 -7.68
C ARG A 140 0.23 -26.47 -7.45
N LEU A 141 -0.98 -26.24 -6.94
CA LEU A 141 -2.00 -27.28 -6.76
C LEU A 141 -2.49 -27.83 -8.11
N LEU A 142 -2.78 -26.95 -9.06
CA LEU A 142 -3.15 -27.34 -10.43
C LEU A 142 -2.03 -28.13 -11.13
N CYS A 143 -0.77 -27.73 -10.96
CA CYS A 143 0.39 -28.46 -11.46
C CYS A 143 0.52 -29.85 -10.83
N ALA A 144 0.20 -30.01 -9.55
CA ALA A 144 0.26 -31.30 -8.87
C ALA A 144 -0.80 -32.27 -9.40
N ASN A 145 -1.97 -31.73 -9.78
CA ASN A 145 -3.11 -32.50 -10.30
C ASN A 145 -3.17 -32.52 -11.84
N ILE A 146 -2.05 -32.20 -12.51
CA ILE A 146 -2.03 -31.99 -13.97
C ILE A 146 -2.06 -33.31 -14.74
N ILE A 147 -1.45 -34.37 -14.19
CA ILE A 147 -1.40 -35.70 -14.79
C ILE A 147 -2.50 -36.54 -14.14
N ASP A 148 -3.48 -36.92 -14.95
CA ASP A 148 -4.51 -37.88 -14.61
C ASP A 148 -4.11 -39.24 -15.21
N THR A 149 -3.78 -40.20 -14.35
CA THR A 149 -3.32 -41.54 -14.75
C THR A 149 -4.40 -42.36 -15.46
N GLU A 150 -5.67 -41.97 -15.32
CA GLU A 150 -6.79 -42.73 -15.88
C GLU A 150 -7.26 -42.19 -17.23
N ASN A 151 -6.94 -40.94 -17.57
CA ASN A 151 -7.46 -40.28 -18.76
C ASN A 151 -6.46 -39.29 -19.40
N ASP A 152 -5.86 -39.70 -20.51
CA ASP A 152 -4.88 -38.91 -21.25
C ASP A 152 -5.48 -37.63 -21.85
N ASN A 153 -6.75 -37.67 -22.29
CA ASN A 153 -7.43 -36.48 -22.82
C ASN A 153 -7.66 -35.43 -21.72
N LYS A 154 -7.94 -35.86 -20.50
CA LYS A 154 -8.11 -34.98 -19.34
C LYS A 154 -6.76 -34.40 -18.89
N SER A 155 -5.70 -35.19 -18.93
CA SER A 155 -4.33 -34.70 -18.74
C SER A 155 -3.97 -33.61 -19.75
N HIS A 156 -4.28 -33.82 -21.03
CA HIS A 156 -4.01 -32.82 -22.07
C HIS A 156 -4.77 -31.51 -21.83
N TYR A 157 -6.05 -31.60 -21.45
CA TYR A 157 -6.85 -30.43 -21.10
C TYR A 157 -6.28 -29.68 -19.88
N ASN A 158 -5.94 -30.40 -18.81
CA ASN A 158 -5.35 -29.82 -17.59
C ASN A 158 -4.03 -29.11 -17.87
N ILE A 159 -3.19 -29.66 -18.76
CA ILE A 159 -1.93 -29.04 -19.18
C ILE A 159 -2.19 -27.70 -19.89
N ILE A 160 -3.15 -27.67 -20.82
CA ILE A 160 -3.52 -26.45 -21.56
C ILE A 160 -4.04 -25.39 -20.59
N GLU A 161 -4.92 -25.77 -19.67
CA GLU A 161 -5.49 -24.86 -18.68
C GLU A 161 -4.44 -24.29 -17.74
N CYS A 162 -3.58 -25.14 -17.17
CA CYS A 162 -2.49 -24.73 -16.30
C CYS A 162 -1.52 -23.78 -17.01
N HIS A 163 -1.15 -24.07 -18.26
CA HIS A 163 -0.30 -23.20 -19.07
C HIS A 163 -0.97 -21.84 -19.34
N ARG A 164 -2.26 -21.83 -19.69
CA ARG A 164 -3.02 -20.59 -19.92
C ARG A 164 -3.12 -19.75 -18.66
N PHE A 165 -3.34 -20.38 -17.51
CA PHE A 165 -3.37 -19.74 -16.20
C PHE A 165 -2.01 -19.09 -15.88
N TYR A 166 -0.92 -19.85 -15.99
CA TYR A 166 0.44 -19.36 -15.77
C TYR A 166 0.79 -18.15 -16.65
N VAL A 167 0.53 -18.25 -17.97
CA VAL A 167 0.82 -17.17 -18.91
C VAL A 167 0.05 -15.89 -18.55
N THR A 168 -1.22 -16.04 -18.17
CA THR A 168 -2.06 -14.90 -17.75
C THR A 168 -1.52 -14.26 -16.47
N LEU A 169 -1.18 -15.08 -15.48
CA LEU A 169 -0.64 -14.65 -14.19
C LEU A 169 0.69 -13.89 -14.36
N VAL A 170 1.63 -14.45 -15.13
CA VAL A 170 2.92 -13.82 -15.41
C VAL A 170 2.76 -12.51 -16.18
N LYS A 171 1.84 -12.45 -17.15
CA LYS A 171 1.57 -11.21 -17.89
C LYS A 171 1.07 -10.11 -16.96
N LYS A 172 0.15 -10.42 -16.05
CA LYS A 172 -0.38 -9.46 -15.07
C LYS A 172 0.67 -9.08 -14.02
N GLN A 173 1.51 -10.01 -13.58
CA GLN A 173 2.63 -9.73 -12.68
C GLN A 173 3.67 -8.80 -13.33
N LYS A 174 4.02 -9.01 -14.60
CA LYS A 174 4.93 -8.13 -15.34
C LYS A 174 4.35 -6.71 -15.49
N LEU A 175 3.07 -6.59 -15.79
CA LEU A 175 2.37 -5.31 -15.84
C LEU A 175 2.44 -4.60 -14.48
N PHE A 176 2.13 -5.30 -13.40
CA PHE A 176 2.21 -4.79 -12.04
C PHE A 176 3.63 -4.32 -11.68
N ASN A 177 4.65 -5.12 -12.01
CA ASN A 177 6.05 -4.75 -11.78
C ASN A 177 6.46 -3.49 -12.57
N SER A 178 5.97 -3.34 -13.80
CA SER A 178 6.22 -2.13 -14.61
C SER A 178 5.61 -0.86 -14.00
N LEU A 179 4.50 -0.98 -13.26
CA LEU A 179 3.87 0.17 -12.59
C LEU A 179 4.61 0.59 -11.33
N ILE A 180 5.12 -0.38 -10.58
CA ILE A 180 5.72 -0.15 -9.27
C ILE A 180 7.20 0.16 -9.37
N SER A 181 7.93 -0.45 -10.31
CA SER A 181 9.39 -0.31 -10.40
C SER A 181 9.87 1.15 -10.45
N PRO A 182 9.28 2.06 -11.26
CA PRO A 182 9.68 3.47 -11.27
C PRO A 182 9.41 4.17 -9.93
N ALA A 183 8.25 3.91 -9.33
CA ALA A 183 7.86 4.51 -8.05
C ALA A 183 8.78 4.05 -6.91
N MET A 184 9.12 2.75 -6.88
CA MET A 184 10.02 2.17 -5.89
C MET A 184 11.47 2.65 -6.07
N PHE A 185 11.92 2.84 -7.30
CA PHE A 185 13.25 3.40 -7.56
C PHE A 185 13.39 4.81 -6.99
N VAL A 186 12.41 5.68 -7.24
CA VAL A 186 12.40 7.03 -6.66
C VAL A 186 12.28 6.97 -5.14
N TYR A 187 11.45 6.06 -4.61
CA TYR A 187 11.29 5.88 -3.18
C TYR A 187 12.59 5.49 -2.47
N LEU A 188 13.40 4.61 -3.09
CA LEU A 188 14.71 4.22 -2.58
C LEU A 188 15.63 5.43 -2.48
N ILE A 189 15.72 6.25 -3.53
CA ILE A 189 16.53 7.48 -3.53
C ILE A 189 16.10 8.43 -2.40
N VAL A 190 14.81 8.67 -2.26
CA VAL A 190 14.28 9.56 -1.22
C VAL A 190 14.61 9.05 0.19
N ILE A 191 14.45 7.75 0.45
CA ILE A 191 14.82 7.16 1.74
C ILE A 191 16.32 7.27 1.99
N SER A 192 17.16 6.99 1.00
CA SER A 192 18.61 7.07 1.15
C SER A 192 19.05 8.48 1.56
N VAL A 193 18.47 9.51 0.94
CA VAL A 193 18.74 10.92 1.32
C VAL A 193 18.23 11.21 2.74
N ASN A 194 16.99 10.82 3.05
CA ASN A 194 16.40 11.05 4.38
C ASN A 194 17.20 10.39 5.49
N LEU A 195 17.63 9.13 5.29
CA LEU A 195 18.48 8.43 6.26
C LEU A 195 19.81 9.14 6.44
N GLY A 196 20.43 9.65 5.36
CA GLY A 196 21.64 10.44 5.44
C GLY A 196 21.46 11.70 6.30
N VAL A 197 20.35 12.43 6.13
CA VAL A 197 20.03 13.62 6.93
C VAL A 197 19.78 13.24 8.40
N CYS A 198 19.02 12.18 8.67
CA CYS A 198 18.76 11.73 10.04
C CYS A 198 20.05 11.33 10.77
N ILE A 199 21.00 10.68 10.10
CA ILE A 199 22.30 10.34 10.70
C ILE A 199 23.05 11.60 11.12
N ILE A 200 23.06 12.64 10.27
CA ILE A 200 23.70 13.92 10.59
C ILE A 200 23.03 14.59 11.79
N GLN A 201 21.69 14.60 11.82
CA GLN A 201 20.91 15.19 12.92
C GLN A 201 21.09 14.48 14.27
N ILE A 202 21.39 13.17 14.27
CA ILE A 202 21.64 12.42 15.51
C ILE A 202 23.04 12.70 16.07
N VAL A 203 24.01 13.02 15.19
CA VAL A 203 25.40 13.27 15.56
C VAL A 203 25.64 14.71 16.01
N GLN A 204 24.81 15.66 15.58
CA GLN A 204 24.79 17.05 16.07
C GLN A 204 24.06 17.17 17.40
#